data_AF-A0A2E1PHY9-F1
#
_entry.id   AF-A0A2E1PHY9-F1
#
_cell.length_a   1.000
_cell.length_b   1.000
_cell.length_c   1.000
_cell.angle_alpha   90.00
_cell.angle_beta   90.00
_cell.angle_gamma   90.00
#
_symmetry.space_group_name_H-M   'P 1'
#
loop_
_entity.id
_entity.type
_entity.pdbx_description
1 polymer ?
#
loop_
_entity_poly.entity_id
_entity_poly.type
_entity_poly.pdbx_seq_one_letter_code
_entity_poly.pdbx_strand_id
1 'polypeptide(L)'
;MLEQLEKFLKNRYTIFSIVAVILIIIAVNVNSYFQNKKNESEFLRFVEINDAFAIEGAASDLSDNLNLNFENFGYELIAKSILAKKSLDEGNQDLAYSIYTELYSSLSKSNIDSETLKIMQEQFSENILRLTMELDLYESGEEFINKSSLDSVRFFEISGDFYKFFENFDKANEWYNKAINSDISENQKDLIRLKLI
;
A
#
# COMPACT_ATOMS: atom_id res chain seq x y z
N MET A 1 17.36 52.42 -31.30
CA MET A 1 16.58 51.36 -30.63
C MET A 1 16.24 50.21 -31.56
N LEU A 2 15.58 50.45 -32.72
CA LEU A 2 15.29 49.39 -33.71
C LEU A 2 16.54 48.67 -34.26
N GLU A 3 17.60 49.40 -34.62
CA GLU A 3 18.85 48.81 -35.12
C GLU A 3 19.62 47.99 -34.07
N GLN A 4 19.51 48.36 -32.80
CA GLN A 4 20.11 47.61 -31.69
C GLN A 4 19.32 46.32 -31.42
N LEU A 5 17.99 46.36 -31.54
CA LEU A 5 17.14 45.19 -31.47
C LEU A 5 17.42 44.21 -32.62
N GLU A 6 17.64 44.73 -33.83
CA GLU A 6 17.98 43.92 -35.00
C GLU A 6 19.35 43.24 -34.87
N LYS A 7 20.37 43.97 -34.37
CA LYS A 7 21.68 43.37 -34.04
C LYS A 7 21.60 42.33 -32.94
N PHE A 8 20.74 42.54 -31.93
CA PHE A 8 20.53 41.59 -30.84
C PHE A 8 19.88 40.28 -31.32
N LEU A 9 18.88 40.37 -32.21
CA LEU A 9 18.21 39.20 -32.81
C LEU A 9 19.09 38.44 -33.82
N LYS A 10 20.01 39.14 -34.51
CA LYS A 10 20.99 38.52 -35.44
C LYS A 10 22.22 37.95 -34.73
N ASN A 11 22.38 38.16 -33.42
CA ASN A 11 23.50 37.63 -32.67
C ASN A 11 23.37 36.10 -32.54
N ARG A 12 24.41 35.37 -32.94
CA ARG A 12 24.43 33.90 -32.96
C ARG A 12 24.11 33.31 -31.59
N TYR A 13 24.60 33.92 -30.51
CA TYR A 13 24.32 33.46 -29.15
C TYR A 13 22.84 33.59 -28.77
N THR A 14 22.16 34.65 -29.23
CA THR A 14 20.72 34.84 -29.03
C THR A 14 19.90 33.83 -29.83
N ILE A 15 20.34 33.50 -31.05
CA ILE A 15 19.69 32.48 -31.87
C ILE A 15 19.86 31.09 -31.24
N PHE A 16 21.07 30.75 -30.77
CA PHE A 16 21.33 29.48 -30.09
C PHE A 16 20.54 29.33 -28.78
N SER A 17 20.40 30.41 -28.00
CA SER A 17 19.60 30.36 -26.76
C SER A 17 18.11 30.17 -27.05
N ILE A 18 17.57 30.84 -28.06
CA ILE A 18 16.17 30.66 -28.49
C ILE A 18 15.93 29.22 -28.97
N VAL A 19 16.83 28.67 -29.79
CA VAL A 19 16.72 27.28 -30.27
C VAL A 19 16.80 26.28 -29.12
N ALA A 20 17.69 26.49 -28.14
CA ALA A 20 17.79 25.63 -26.96
C ALA A 20 16.51 25.64 -26.12
N VAL A 21 15.91 26.81 -25.89
CA VAL A 21 14.64 26.95 -25.16
C VAL A 21 13.51 26.20 -25.90
N ILE A 22 13.43 26.32 -27.22
CA ILE A 22 12.44 25.61 -28.03
C ILE A 22 12.62 24.10 -27.92
N LEU A 23 13.86 23.59 -27.98
CA LEU A 23 14.14 22.15 -27.83
C LEU A 23 13.75 21.62 -26.45
N ILE A 24 13.99 22.38 -25.38
CA ILE A 24 13.56 22.02 -24.03
C ILE A 24 12.03 21.94 -23.96
N ILE A 25 11.32 22.93 -24.51
CA ILE A 25 9.85 22.93 -24.55
C ILE A 25 9.32 21.72 -25.32
N ILE A 26 9.92 21.39 -26.48
CA ILE A 26 9.54 20.20 -27.26
C ILE A 26 9.79 18.93 -26.46
N ALA A 27 10.96 18.79 -25.83
CA ALA A 27 11.29 17.62 -25.01
C ALA A 27 10.31 17.46 -23.84
N VAL A 28 9.95 18.55 -23.16
CA VAL A 28 8.97 18.54 -22.06
C VAL A 28 7.58 18.13 -22.56
N ASN A 29 7.12 18.68 -23.68
CA ASN A 29 5.82 18.34 -24.25
C ASN A 29 5.76 16.89 -24.75
N VAL A 30 6.81 16.41 -25.40
CA VAL A 30 6.92 15.01 -25.85
C VAL A 30 6.94 14.07 -24.64
N ASN A 31 7.73 14.39 -23.61
CA ASN A 31 7.73 13.62 -22.37
C ASN A 31 6.35 13.62 -21.70
N SER A 32 5.68 14.77 -21.61
CA SER A 32 4.32 14.87 -21.06
C SER A 32 3.31 14.05 -21.87
N TYR A 33 3.37 14.08 -23.21
CA TYR A 33 2.51 13.27 -24.07
C TYR A 33 2.73 11.76 -23.84
N PHE A 34 3.99 11.31 -23.76
CA PHE A 34 4.29 9.91 -23.48
C PHE A 34 3.86 9.49 -22.08
N GLN A 35 4.05 10.35 -21.07
CA GLN A 35 3.57 10.09 -19.71
C GLN A 35 2.04 9.98 -19.67
N ASN A 36 1.31 10.88 -20.34
CA ASN A 36 -0.15 10.82 -20.40
C ASN A 36 -0.63 9.53 -21.08
N LYS A 37 -0.03 9.15 -22.20
CA LYS A 37 -0.38 7.92 -22.91
C LYS A 37 -0.04 6.67 -22.10
N LYS A 38 1.06 6.70 -21.34
CA LYS A 38 1.45 5.63 -20.42
C LYS A 38 0.46 5.49 -19.28
N ASN A 39 0.08 6.59 -18.64
CA ASN A 39 -0.93 6.61 -17.59
C ASN A 39 -2.29 6.09 -18.10
N GLU A 40 -2.69 6.48 -19.32
CA GLU A 40 -3.91 5.97 -19.96
C GLU A 40 -3.84 4.45 -20.17
N SER A 41 -2.71 3.94 -20.67
CA SER A 41 -2.51 2.50 -20.84
C SER A 41 -2.54 1.73 -19.51
N GLU A 42 -1.93 2.27 -18.45
CA GLU A 42 -1.99 1.66 -17.12
C GLU A 42 -3.40 1.67 -16.54
N PHE A 43 -4.12 2.77 -16.71
CA PHE A 43 -5.51 2.89 -16.27
C PHE A 43 -6.42 1.90 -16.99
N LEU A 44 -6.31 1.77 -18.32
CA LEU A 44 -7.09 0.79 -19.08
C LEU A 44 -6.80 -0.64 -18.62
N ARG A 45 -5.53 -0.98 -18.39
CA ARG A 45 -5.16 -2.30 -17.84
C ARG A 45 -5.73 -2.52 -16.44
N PHE A 46 -5.75 -1.48 -15.60
CA PHE A 46 -6.38 -1.56 -14.28
C PHE A 46 -7.89 -1.83 -14.38
N VAL A 47 -8.59 -1.19 -15.33
CA VAL A 47 -10.00 -1.47 -15.60
C VAL A 47 -10.20 -2.91 -16.07
N GLU A 48 -9.39 -3.40 -17.01
CA GLU A 48 -9.47 -4.78 -17.51
C GLU A 48 -9.26 -5.82 -16.39
N ILE A 49 -8.31 -5.58 -15.49
CA ILE A 49 -8.06 -6.44 -14.32
C ILE A 49 -9.26 -6.43 -13.37
N ASN A 50 -9.87 -5.26 -13.12
CA ASN A 50 -11.05 -5.18 -12.27
C ASN A 50 -12.26 -5.89 -12.87
N ASP A 51 -12.43 -5.82 -14.19
CA ASP A 51 -13.47 -6.58 -14.89
C ASP A 51 -13.22 -8.09 -14.75
N ALA A 52 -11.96 -8.54 -14.80
CA ALA A 52 -11.60 -9.93 -14.58
C ALA A 52 -11.91 -10.40 -13.14
N PHE A 53 -11.79 -9.53 -12.12
CA PHE A 53 -12.21 -9.84 -10.75
C PHE A 53 -13.73 -9.97 -10.58
N ALA A 54 -14.52 -9.28 -11.42
CA ALA A 54 -15.98 -9.35 -11.40
C ALA A 54 -16.53 -10.64 -12.03
N ILE A 55 -15.73 -11.31 -12.85
CA ILE A 55 -16.03 -12.64 -13.40
C ILE A 55 -15.68 -13.69 -12.32
N GLU A 56 -16.48 -14.74 -12.17
CA GLU A 56 -16.31 -15.81 -11.16
C GLU A 56 -15.08 -16.72 -11.38
N GLY A 57 -13.93 -16.18 -11.80
CA GLY A 57 -12.66 -16.92 -11.78
C GLY A 57 -12.17 -17.16 -10.35
N ALA A 58 -11.51 -18.29 -10.09
CA ALA A 58 -10.90 -18.57 -8.79
C ALA A 58 -9.71 -17.62 -8.53
N ALA A 59 -9.47 -17.26 -7.27
CA ALA A 59 -8.38 -16.36 -6.89
C ALA A 59 -7.00 -16.87 -7.33
N SER A 60 -6.75 -18.18 -7.23
CA SER A 60 -5.50 -18.80 -7.68
C SER A 60 -5.25 -18.58 -9.17
N ASP A 61 -6.27 -18.80 -10.00
CA ASP A 61 -6.17 -18.66 -11.45
C ASP A 61 -5.90 -17.19 -11.83
N LEU A 62 -6.55 -16.26 -11.14
CA LEU A 62 -6.34 -14.82 -11.35
C LEU A 62 -4.94 -14.39 -10.93
N SER A 63 -4.42 -14.92 -9.81
CA SER A 63 -3.05 -14.68 -9.34
C SER A 63 -2.00 -15.13 -10.35
N ASP A 64 -2.22 -16.28 -10.99
CA ASP A 64 -1.25 -16.87 -11.94
C ASP A 64 -1.30 -16.19 -13.32
N ASN A 65 -2.47 -15.72 -13.74
CA ASN A 65 -2.70 -15.25 -15.11
C ASN A 65 -2.73 -13.72 -15.26
N LEU A 66 -2.99 -12.96 -14.19
CA LEU A 66 -3.04 -11.50 -14.25
C LEU A 66 -1.70 -10.88 -13.84
N ASN A 67 -1.21 -9.94 -14.64
CA ASN A 67 -0.08 -9.10 -14.25
C ASN A 67 -0.55 -7.96 -13.35
N LEU A 68 -0.48 -8.17 -12.05
CA LEU A 68 -0.89 -7.18 -11.03
C LEU A 68 0.18 -6.15 -10.68
N ASN A 69 1.33 -6.14 -11.37
CA ASN A 69 2.39 -5.17 -11.11
C ASN A 69 2.17 -3.90 -11.94
N PHE A 70 2.07 -2.75 -11.28
CA PHE A 70 1.88 -1.45 -11.91
C PHE A 70 3.03 -0.51 -11.56
N GLU A 71 3.33 0.40 -12.48
CA GLU A 71 4.19 1.53 -12.15
C GLU A 71 3.47 2.52 -11.24
N ASN A 72 2.16 2.71 -11.44
CA ASN A 72 1.33 3.39 -10.47
C ASN A 72 1.03 2.47 -9.27
N PHE A 73 1.72 2.72 -8.16
CA PHE A 73 1.54 1.97 -6.92
C PHE A 73 0.09 1.92 -6.41
N GLY A 74 -0.72 2.97 -6.66
CA GLY A 74 -2.13 2.98 -6.26
C GLY A 74 -2.97 1.93 -6.98
N TYR A 75 -2.73 1.71 -8.28
CA TYR A 75 -3.41 0.67 -9.05
C TYR A 75 -3.00 -0.73 -8.60
N GLU A 76 -1.69 -0.93 -8.40
CA GLU A 76 -1.16 -2.19 -7.86
C GLU A 76 -1.76 -2.51 -6.50
N LEU A 77 -1.74 -1.53 -5.59
CA LEU A 77 -2.28 -1.66 -4.24
C LEU A 77 -3.75 -2.09 -4.25
N ILE A 78 -4.59 -1.43 -5.05
CA ILE A 78 -6.02 -1.77 -5.14
C ILE A 78 -6.21 -3.16 -5.74
N ALA A 79 -5.57 -3.46 -6.88
CA ALA A 79 -5.74 -4.73 -7.57
C ALA A 79 -5.31 -5.93 -6.69
N LYS A 80 -4.13 -5.84 -6.05
CA LYS A 80 -3.66 -6.87 -5.12
C LYS A 80 -4.53 -6.96 -3.87
N SER A 81 -5.06 -5.84 -3.35
CA SER A 81 -5.98 -5.87 -2.19
C SER A 81 -7.30 -6.59 -2.51
N ILE A 82 -7.84 -6.38 -3.71
CA ILE A 82 -9.04 -7.09 -4.19
C ILE A 82 -8.75 -8.58 -4.29
N LEU A 83 -7.61 -8.98 -4.88
CA LEU A 83 -7.23 -10.39 -4.97
C LEU A 83 -7.05 -11.02 -3.59
N ALA A 84 -6.41 -10.32 -2.64
CA ALA A 84 -6.24 -10.81 -1.27
C ALA A 84 -7.60 -11.04 -0.59
N LYS A 85 -8.53 -10.09 -0.73
CA LYS A 85 -9.88 -10.22 -0.17
C LYS A 85 -10.66 -11.37 -0.80
N LYS A 86 -10.57 -11.53 -2.11
CA LYS A 86 -11.19 -12.65 -2.82
C LYS A 86 -10.60 -13.99 -2.38
N SER A 87 -9.28 -14.05 -2.20
CA SER A 87 -8.59 -15.23 -1.66
C SER A 87 -9.10 -15.60 -0.27
N LEU A 88 -9.29 -14.61 0.61
CA LEU A 88 -9.94 -14.82 1.92
C LEU A 88 -11.37 -15.37 1.78
N ASP A 89 -12.18 -14.79 0.91
CA ASP A 89 -13.58 -15.19 0.72
C ASP A 89 -13.72 -16.61 0.17
N GLU A 90 -12.73 -17.07 -0.60
CA GLU A 90 -12.65 -18.43 -1.14
C GLU A 90 -11.96 -19.41 -0.18
N GLY A 91 -11.48 -18.95 0.98
CA GLY A 91 -10.77 -19.77 1.96
C GLY A 91 -9.32 -20.11 1.57
N ASN A 92 -8.75 -19.44 0.56
CA ASN A 92 -7.34 -19.56 0.21
C ASN A 92 -6.48 -18.65 1.09
N GLN A 93 -6.28 -19.09 2.33
CA GLN A 93 -5.58 -18.35 3.39
C GLN A 93 -4.10 -18.11 3.05
N ASP A 94 -3.42 -19.11 2.47
CA ASP A 94 -2.00 -18.99 2.09
C ASP A 94 -1.78 -17.87 1.05
N LEU A 95 -2.62 -17.83 0.01
CA LEU A 95 -2.53 -16.79 -1.01
C LEU A 95 -2.85 -15.41 -0.43
N ALA A 96 -3.91 -15.30 0.38
CA ALA A 96 -4.24 -14.05 1.07
C ALA A 96 -3.07 -13.57 1.95
N TYR A 97 -2.46 -14.47 2.72
CA TYR A 97 -1.35 -14.16 3.62
C TYR A 97 -0.13 -13.64 2.86
N SER A 98 0.22 -14.31 1.75
CA SER A 98 1.32 -13.89 0.87
C SER A 98 1.09 -12.47 0.34
N ILE A 99 -0.11 -12.20 -0.19
CA ILE A 99 -0.43 -10.91 -0.82
C ILE A 99 -0.45 -9.78 0.23
N TYR A 100 -1.09 -9.97 1.39
CA TYR A 100 -1.11 -8.93 2.42
C TYR A 100 0.30 -8.61 2.94
N THR A 101 1.16 -9.62 3.11
CA THR A 101 2.54 -9.43 3.54
C THR A 101 3.37 -8.65 2.51
N GLU A 102 3.17 -8.96 1.23
CA GLU A 102 3.78 -8.21 0.12
C GLU A 102 3.32 -6.75 0.10
N LEU A 103 2.01 -6.53 0.20
CA LEU A 103 1.42 -5.19 0.23
C LEU A 103 1.92 -4.36 1.41
N TYR A 104 1.96 -4.93 2.60
CA TYR A 104 2.48 -4.27 3.80
C TYR A 104 3.94 -3.85 3.62
N SER A 105 4.77 -4.74 3.07
CA SER A 105 6.18 -4.45 2.80
C SER A 105 6.35 -3.32 1.78
N SER A 106 5.52 -3.29 0.75
CA SER A 106 5.59 -2.26 -0.31
C SER A 106 5.07 -0.90 0.16
N LEU A 107 4.05 -0.85 1.03
CA LEU A 107 3.54 0.39 1.63
C LEU A 107 4.63 1.21 2.32
N SER A 108 5.53 0.54 3.06
CA SER A 108 6.61 1.19 3.80
C SER A 108 7.58 2.01 2.94
N LYS A 109 7.59 1.78 1.62
CA LYS A 109 8.45 2.44 0.63
C LYS A 109 7.70 3.42 -0.27
N SER A 110 6.40 3.59 -0.05
CA SER A 110 5.52 4.41 -0.89
C SER A 110 5.53 5.89 -0.50
N ASN A 111 5.15 6.76 -1.43
CA ASN A 111 4.96 8.20 -1.19
C ASN A 111 3.51 8.53 -0.78
N ILE A 112 2.77 7.57 -0.22
CA ILE A 112 1.41 7.78 0.28
C ILE A 112 1.47 8.75 1.47
N ASP A 113 0.44 9.58 1.62
CA ASP A 113 0.35 10.48 2.76
C ASP A 113 0.33 9.70 4.09
N SER A 114 0.86 10.32 5.15
CA SER A 114 1.10 9.61 6.41
C SER A 114 -0.16 9.08 7.09
N GLU A 115 -1.31 9.75 6.90
CA GLU A 115 -2.57 9.34 7.51
C GLU A 115 -3.14 8.11 6.80
N THR A 116 -3.25 8.17 5.47
CA THR A 116 -3.68 7.03 4.64
C THR A 116 -2.74 5.84 4.80
N LEU A 117 -1.43 6.08 4.84
CA LEU A 117 -0.43 5.04 5.07
C LEU A 117 -0.70 4.30 6.39
N LYS A 118 -0.95 5.04 7.48
CA LYS A 118 -1.22 4.45 8.80
C LYS A 118 -2.49 3.59 8.76
N ILE A 119 -3.58 4.08 8.16
CA ILE A 119 -4.84 3.34 8.03
C ILE A 119 -4.62 2.03 7.26
N MET A 120 -3.90 2.09 6.13
CA MET A 120 -3.64 0.90 5.32
C MET A 120 -2.75 -0.11 6.05
N GLN A 121 -1.73 0.36 6.75
CA GLN A 121 -0.87 -0.51 7.58
C GLN A 121 -1.65 -1.17 8.72
N GLU A 122 -2.58 -0.47 9.36
CA GLU A 122 -3.47 -1.04 10.38
C GLU A 122 -4.37 -2.15 9.78
N GLN A 123 -5.00 -1.90 8.64
CA GLN A 123 -5.86 -2.89 7.99
C GLN A 123 -5.08 -4.14 7.55
N PHE A 124 -3.90 -3.96 6.94
CA PHE A 124 -3.09 -5.09 6.49
C PHE A 124 -2.46 -5.85 7.65
N SER A 125 -1.97 -5.15 8.69
CA SER A 125 -1.44 -5.81 9.89
C SER A 125 -2.50 -6.64 10.61
N GLU A 126 -3.75 -6.17 10.67
CA GLU A 126 -4.84 -6.97 11.21
C GLU A 126 -5.07 -8.25 10.40
N ASN A 127 -5.15 -8.17 9.08
CA ASN A 127 -5.34 -9.36 8.23
C ASN A 127 -4.15 -10.32 8.32
N ILE A 128 -2.92 -9.81 8.32
CA ILE A 128 -1.70 -10.62 8.50
C ILE A 128 -1.77 -11.40 9.80
N LEU A 129 -2.07 -10.74 10.93
CA LEU A 129 -2.10 -11.40 12.24
C LEU A 129 -3.27 -12.37 12.41
N ARG A 130 -4.42 -12.08 11.80
CA ARG A 130 -5.53 -13.05 11.76
C ARG A 130 -5.15 -14.30 10.98
N LEU A 131 -4.52 -14.12 9.82
CA LEU A 131 -4.08 -15.24 8.99
C LEU A 131 -2.98 -16.06 9.65
N THR A 132 -2.04 -15.43 10.38
CA THR A 132 -1.05 -16.21 11.15
C THR A 132 -1.68 -17.02 12.27
N MET A 133 -2.76 -16.55 12.90
CA MET A 133 -3.52 -17.38 13.85
C MET A 133 -4.24 -18.53 13.14
N GLU A 134 -4.94 -18.25 12.04
CA GLU A 134 -5.69 -19.28 11.29
C GLU A 134 -4.80 -20.37 10.69
N LEU A 135 -3.59 -20.01 10.25
CA LEU A 135 -2.60 -20.91 9.67
C LEU A 135 -1.64 -21.53 10.70
N ASP A 136 -1.84 -21.26 12.00
CA ASP A 136 -0.98 -21.76 13.09
C ASP A 136 0.50 -21.34 12.95
N LEU A 137 0.75 -20.13 12.43
CA LEU A 137 2.07 -19.56 12.14
C LEU A 137 2.57 -18.64 13.27
N TYR A 138 2.83 -19.21 14.44
CA TYR A 138 3.30 -18.45 15.61
C TYR A 138 4.58 -17.64 15.32
N GLU A 139 5.63 -18.27 14.79
CA GLU A 139 6.93 -17.62 14.59
C GLU A 139 6.83 -16.43 13.63
N SER A 140 6.09 -16.59 12.53
CA SER A 140 5.89 -15.52 11.54
C SER A 140 5.07 -14.35 12.10
N GLY A 141 4.04 -14.64 12.89
CA GLY A 141 3.24 -13.60 13.54
C GLY A 141 4.03 -12.84 14.61
N GLU A 142 4.81 -13.55 15.44
CA GLU A 142 5.68 -12.94 16.44
C GLU A 142 6.76 -12.06 15.79
N GLU A 143 7.39 -12.54 14.72
CA GLU A 143 8.37 -11.77 13.96
C GLU A 143 7.76 -10.49 13.37
N PHE A 144 6.56 -10.59 12.80
CA PHE A 144 5.84 -9.45 12.25
C PHE A 144 5.54 -8.39 13.34
N ILE A 145 5.05 -8.82 14.51
CA ILE A 145 4.78 -7.92 15.63
C ILE A 145 6.05 -7.20 16.08
N ASN A 146 7.15 -7.94 16.24
CA ASN A 146 8.41 -7.40 16.76
C ASN A 146 9.12 -6.45 15.78
N LYS A 147 8.91 -6.62 14.47
CA LYS A 147 9.48 -5.74 13.44
C LYS A 147 8.60 -4.53 13.14
N SER A 148 7.32 -4.57 13.51
CA SER A 148 6.40 -3.48 13.25
C SER A 148 6.72 -2.25 14.10
N SER A 149 6.73 -1.07 13.48
CA SER A 149 6.81 0.21 14.15
C SER A 149 5.44 0.88 14.35
N LEU A 150 4.34 0.13 14.15
CA LEU A 150 2.99 0.67 14.28
C LEU A 150 2.67 0.98 15.74
N ASP A 151 2.40 2.25 15.99
CA ASP A 151 1.89 2.76 17.26
C ASP A 151 0.42 3.13 17.08
N SER A 152 -0.44 2.12 17.24
CA SER A 152 -1.88 2.30 17.21
C SER A 152 -2.61 1.31 18.10
N VAL A 153 -3.74 1.77 18.64
CA VAL A 153 -4.60 0.97 19.51
C VAL A 153 -5.02 -0.32 18.83
N ARG A 154 -5.38 -0.24 17.54
CA ARG A 154 -5.83 -1.41 16.79
C ARG A 154 -4.74 -2.45 16.66
N PHE A 155 -3.52 -2.02 16.33
CA PHE A 155 -2.37 -2.91 16.21
C PHE A 155 -2.02 -3.56 17.55
N PHE A 156 -2.07 -2.81 18.64
CA PHE A 156 -1.84 -3.33 19.99
C PHE A 156 -2.89 -4.36 20.42
N GLU A 157 -4.16 -4.08 20.13
CA GLU A 157 -5.26 -5.01 20.43
C GLU A 157 -5.12 -6.33 19.69
N ILE A 158 -4.89 -6.31 18.37
CA ILE A 158 -4.74 -7.54 17.58
C ILE A 158 -3.46 -8.30 17.94
N SER A 159 -2.38 -7.61 18.34
CA SER A 159 -1.17 -8.25 18.86
C SER A 159 -1.45 -8.99 20.17
N GLY A 160 -2.26 -8.40 21.06
CA GLY A 160 -2.72 -9.07 22.27
C GLY A 160 -3.58 -10.30 21.95
N ASP A 161 -4.52 -10.17 21.01
CA ASP A 161 -5.37 -11.29 20.54
C ASP A 161 -4.52 -12.42 19.94
N PHE A 162 -3.48 -12.10 19.17
CA PHE A 162 -2.50 -13.06 18.63
C PHE A 162 -1.81 -13.85 19.74
N TYR A 163 -1.19 -13.19 20.72
CA TYR A 163 -0.51 -13.91 21.80
C TYR A 163 -1.48 -14.71 22.67
N LYS A 164 -2.70 -14.20 22.88
CA LYS A 164 -3.76 -14.91 23.59
C LYS A 164 -4.18 -16.20 22.87
N PHE A 165 -4.32 -16.14 21.55
CA PHE A 165 -4.67 -17.30 20.73
C PHE A 165 -3.65 -18.44 20.89
N PHE A 166 -2.36 -18.11 20.95
CA PHE A 166 -1.26 -19.05 21.20
C PHE A 166 -0.94 -19.27 22.68
N GLU A 167 -1.88 -18.95 23.59
CA GLU A 167 -1.77 -19.17 25.04
C GLU A 167 -0.59 -18.47 25.74
N ASN A 168 -0.01 -17.43 25.12
CA ASN A 168 1.04 -16.60 25.72
C ASN A 168 0.42 -15.41 26.45
N PHE A 169 -0.22 -15.70 27.59
CA PHE A 169 -1.04 -14.73 28.32
C PHE A 169 -0.26 -13.54 28.88
N ASP A 170 1.00 -13.75 29.27
CA ASP A 170 1.86 -12.66 29.75
C ASP A 170 2.06 -11.61 28.65
N LYS A 171 2.48 -12.04 27.45
CA LYS A 171 2.62 -11.12 26.30
C LYS A 171 1.28 -10.55 25.86
N ALA A 172 0.21 -11.34 25.89
CA ALA A 172 -1.12 -10.85 25.54
C ALA A 172 -1.52 -9.66 26.42
N ASN A 173 -1.38 -9.81 27.74
CA ASN A 173 -1.66 -8.76 28.71
C ASN A 173 -0.73 -7.54 28.54
N GLU A 174 0.55 -7.73 28.21
CA GLU A 174 1.46 -6.62 27.87
C GLU A 174 0.93 -5.77 26.69
N TRP A 175 0.50 -6.42 25.61
CA TRP A 175 -0.04 -5.71 24.43
C TRP A 175 -1.41 -5.08 24.67
N TYR A 176 -2.31 -5.74 25.40
CA TYR A 176 -3.58 -5.12 25.80
C TYR A 176 -3.35 -3.88 26.69
N ASN A 177 -2.37 -3.91 27.59
CA ASN A 177 -2.02 -2.76 28.40
C ASN A 177 -1.48 -1.59 27.56
N LYS A 178 -0.70 -1.85 26.49
CA LYS A 178 -0.32 -0.80 25.52
C LYS A 178 -1.55 -0.16 24.86
N ALA A 179 -2.53 -0.97 24.46
CA ALA A 179 -3.79 -0.48 23.88
C ALA A 179 -4.59 0.37 24.89
N ILE A 180 -4.71 -0.06 26.15
CA ILE A 180 -5.41 0.67 27.22
C ILE A 180 -4.74 2.01 27.54
N ASN A 181 -3.40 2.07 27.48
CA ASN A 181 -2.62 3.28 27.76
C ASN A 181 -2.62 4.30 26.60
N SER A 182 -3.23 3.96 25.47
CA SER A 182 -3.35 4.86 24.33
C SER A 182 -4.41 5.95 24.57
N ASP A 183 -4.37 7.01 23.76
CA ASP A 183 -5.33 8.12 23.83
C ASP A 183 -6.68 7.74 23.18
N ILE A 184 -7.49 6.99 23.93
CA ILE A 184 -8.83 6.52 23.56
C ILE A 184 -9.83 6.75 24.70
N SER A 185 -11.13 6.67 24.39
CA SER A 185 -12.18 6.84 25.40
C SER A 185 -12.15 5.74 26.47
N GLU A 186 -12.61 6.03 27.68
CA GLU A 186 -12.70 5.02 28.75
C GLU A 186 -13.59 3.84 28.36
N ASN A 187 -14.67 4.06 27.60
CA ASN A 187 -15.50 2.97 27.09
C ASN A 187 -14.69 1.99 26.23
N GLN A 188 -13.77 2.48 25.39
CA GLN A 188 -12.91 1.62 24.59
C GLN A 188 -11.87 0.90 25.46
N LYS A 189 -11.30 1.57 26.47
CA LYS A 189 -10.41 0.92 27.44
C LYS A 189 -11.13 -0.20 28.20
N ASP A 190 -12.37 0.03 28.62
CA ASP A 190 -13.18 -0.96 29.30
C ASP A 190 -13.43 -2.20 28.42
N LEU A 191 -13.72 -2.01 27.12
CA LEU A 191 -13.83 -3.13 26.19
C LEU A 191 -12.54 -3.94 26.07
N ILE A 192 -11.37 -3.29 26.08
CA ILE A 192 -10.08 -3.99 26.04
C ILE A 192 -9.80 -4.69 27.38
N ARG A 193 -10.15 -4.08 28.52
CA ARG A 193 -10.00 -4.70 29.86
C ARG A 193 -10.76 -6.02 29.98
N LEU A 194 -11.88 -6.19 29.29
CA LEU A 194 -12.62 -7.46 29.23
C LEU A 194 -11.83 -8.60 28.57
N LYS A 195 -10.76 -8.29 27.82
CA LYS A 195 -9.91 -9.28 27.16
C LYS A 195 -8.74 -9.77 28.00
N LEU A 196 -8.38 -9.04 29.06
CA LEU A 196 -7.30 -9.41 30.00
C LEU A 196 -7.61 -10.77 30.65
N ILE A 197 -6.54 -11.52 30.96
CA ILE A 197 -6.60 -12.88 31.51
C ILE A 197 -5.87 -12.93 32.84
#